data_AF-A0A7X1BS64-F1
#
_entry.id   AF-A0A7X1BS64-F1
#
_cell.length_a   1.000
_cell.length_b   1.000
_cell.length_c   1.000
_cell.angle_alpha   90.00
_cell.angle_beta   90.00
_cell.angle_gamma   90.00
#
_symmetry.space_group_name_H-M   'P 1'
#
loop_
_entity.id
_entity.type
_entity.pdbx_description
1 polymer ?
#
loop_
_entity_poly.entity_id
_entity_poly.type
_entity_poly.pdbx_seq_one_letter_code
_entity_poly.pdbx_strand_id
1 'polypeptide(L)'
;MSEVKNFSITKTIDFYINEASPETIAGRWMYLETVLAPRLRKGLAVLNKISLTEQEDIELRDVYQGGVDFFDKLFDASVPQANTDTSN
;
A
#
# COMPACT_ATOMS: atom_id res chain seq x y z
N MET A 1 -1.23 -5.68 -27.81
CA MET A 1 -1.28 -5.36 -26.36
C MET A 1 -2.53 -5.99 -25.73
N SER A 2 -2.57 -7.31 -25.50
CA SER A 2 -3.82 -7.96 -25.06
C SER A 2 -3.69 -9.08 -24.02
N GLU A 3 -2.52 -9.30 -23.41
CA GLU A 3 -2.35 -10.39 -22.43
C GLU A 3 -2.43 -9.95 -20.97
N VAL A 4 -2.22 -8.66 -20.67
CA VAL A 4 -2.17 -8.17 -19.29
C VAL A 4 -3.56 -8.06 -18.64
N LYS A 5 -4.64 -7.97 -19.43
CA LYS A 5 -6.02 -7.79 -18.92
C LYS A 5 -6.65 -9.04 -18.29
N ASN A 6 -6.01 -10.21 -18.39
CA ASN A 6 -6.57 -11.47 -17.88
C ASN A 6 -6.02 -11.92 -16.53
N PHE A 7 -5.07 -11.19 -15.93
CA PHE A 7 -4.62 -11.53 -14.58
C PHE A 7 -5.69 -11.13 -13.55
N SER A 8 -5.94 -12.01 -12.59
CA SER A 8 -6.87 -11.75 -11.46
C SER A 8 -6.51 -10.46 -10.72
N ILE A 9 -5.21 -10.14 -10.65
CA ILE A 9 -4.70 -8.92 -10.03
C ILE A 9 -5.18 -7.66 -10.75
N THR A 10 -5.15 -7.65 -12.09
CA THR A 10 -5.58 -6.50 -12.90
C THR A 10 -7.07 -6.25 -12.82
N LYS A 11 -7.90 -7.31 -12.79
CA LYS A 11 -9.35 -7.15 -12.59
C LYS A 11 -9.69 -6.65 -11.19
N THR A 12 -8.94 -7.10 -10.20
CA THR A 12 -9.11 -6.68 -8.81
C THR A 12 -8.75 -5.20 -8.67
N ILE A 13 -7.64 -4.75 -9.27
CA ILE A 13 -7.25 -3.35 -9.31
C ILE A 13 -8.29 -2.51 -10.06
N ASP A 14 -8.75 -2.96 -11.23
CA ASP A 14 -9.76 -2.26 -12.04
C ASP A 14 -11.10 -2.09 -11.31
N PHE A 15 -11.57 -3.15 -10.64
CA PHE A 15 -12.73 -3.09 -9.75
C PHE A 15 -12.56 -2.06 -8.63
N TYR A 16 -11.38 -1.99 -8.00
CA TYR A 16 -11.15 -1.01 -6.93
C TYR A 16 -11.04 0.43 -7.41
N ILE A 17 -10.62 0.65 -8.65
CA ILE A 17 -10.52 2.00 -9.23
C ILE A 17 -11.88 2.48 -9.75
N ASN A 18 -12.65 1.59 -10.40
CA ASN A 18 -13.81 1.99 -11.19
C ASN A 18 -15.17 1.54 -10.61
N GLU A 19 -15.21 0.50 -9.78
CA GLU A 19 -16.47 -0.17 -9.38
C GLU A 19 -16.71 -0.23 -7.86
N ALA A 20 -15.66 -0.12 -7.04
CA ALA A 20 -15.79 -0.17 -5.59
C ALA A 20 -16.47 1.10 -5.05
N SER A 21 -17.35 0.93 -4.07
CA SER A 21 -18.02 2.07 -3.44
C SER A 21 -17.00 3.00 -2.78
N PRO A 22 -17.24 4.33 -2.77
CA PRO A 22 -16.34 5.28 -2.11
C PRO A 22 -16.07 4.94 -0.64
N GLU A 23 -17.06 4.39 0.09
CA GLU A 23 -16.84 3.93 1.48
C GLU A 23 -15.94 2.70 1.56
N THR A 24 -16.02 1.81 0.57
CA THR A 24 -15.13 0.63 0.48
C THR A 24 -13.69 1.06 0.18
N ILE A 25 -13.51 2.09 -0.64
CA ILE A 25 -12.20 2.67 -0.94
C ILE A 25 -11.66 3.42 0.28
N ALA A 26 -12.48 4.24 0.94
CA ALA A 26 -12.09 4.99 2.13
C ALA A 26 -11.75 4.08 3.32
N GLY A 27 -12.55 3.05 3.59
CA GLY A 27 -12.28 2.07 4.65
C GLY A 27 -10.99 1.28 4.41
N ARG A 28 -10.67 0.98 3.15
CA ARG A 28 -9.40 0.34 2.78
C ARG A 28 -8.22 1.29 2.90
N TRP A 29 -8.37 2.54 2.46
CA TRP A 29 -7.35 3.56 2.64
C TRP A 29 -7.03 3.76 4.13
N MET A 30 -8.07 3.87 4.95
CA MET A 30 -7.95 3.96 6.39
C MET A 30 -7.27 2.73 6.99
N TYR A 31 -7.58 1.52 6.53
CA TYR A 31 -6.89 0.31 7.01
C TYR A 31 -5.40 0.29 6.62
N LEU A 32 -5.05 0.68 5.40
CA LEU A 32 -3.66 0.77 4.94
C LEU A 32 -2.87 1.79 5.77
N GLU A 33 -3.45 2.97 6.00
CA GLU A 33 -2.80 4.07 6.71
C GLU A 33 -2.72 3.85 8.22
N THR A 34 -3.81 3.40 8.85
CA THR A 34 -3.90 3.34 10.32
C THR A 34 -3.46 2.00 10.90
N VAL A 35 -3.45 0.92 10.11
CA VAL A 35 -3.14 -0.43 10.60
C VAL A 35 -1.90 -1.00 9.92
N LEU A 36 -1.90 -1.08 8.59
CA LEU A 36 -0.86 -1.85 7.88
C LEU A 36 0.49 -1.12 7.88
N ALA A 37 0.53 0.16 7.52
CA ALA A 37 1.76 0.93 7.51
C ALA A 37 2.41 1.06 8.91
N PRO A 38 1.67 1.36 10.00
CA PRO A 38 2.24 1.39 11.34
C PRO A 38 2.79 0.03 11.80
N ARG A 39 2.15 -1.08 11.43
CA ARG A 39 2.64 -2.43 11.74
C ARG A 39 3.96 -2.74 11.05
N LEU A 40 4.08 -2.41 9.76
CA LEU A 40 5.33 -2.58 9.01
C LEU A 40 6.45 -1.71 9.61
N ARG A 41 6.19 -0.43 9.89
CA ARG A 41 7.18 0.44 10.55
C ARG A 41 7.62 -0.10 11.91
N LYS A 42 6.70 -0.64 12.71
CA LYS A 42 7.02 -1.25 14.00
C LYS A 42 7.88 -2.51 13.84
N GLY A 43 7.55 -3.38 12.88
CA GLY A 43 8.35 -4.59 12.60
C GLY A 43 9.75 -4.24 12.11
N LEU A 44 9.87 -3.27 11.20
CA LEU A 44 11.16 -2.76 10.74
C LEU A 44 12.00 -2.18 11.88
N ALA A 45 11.37 -1.40 12.79
CA ALA A 45 12.06 -0.87 13.97
C ALA A 45 12.54 -1.95 14.94
N VAL A 46 11.87 -3.10 14.99
CA VAL A 46 12.35 -4.27 15.75
C VAL A 46 13.54 -4.89 15.04
N LEU A 47 13.44 -5.18 13.74
CA LEU A 47 14.52 -5.78 12.95
C LEU A 47 15.79 -4.91 12.95
N ASN A 48 15.66 -3.59 12.94
CA ASN A 48 16.79 -2.66 13.02
C ASN A 48 17.49 -2.63 14.38
N LYS A 49 16.87 -3.13 15.45
CA LYS A 49 17.45 -3.16 16.80
C LYS A 49 18.22 -4.44 17.09
N ILE A 50 18.03 -5.47 16.27
CA ILE A 50 18.71 -6.75 16.41
C ILE A 50 19.90 -6.77 15.45
N SER A 51 21.03 -7.33 15.89
CA SER A 51 22.14 -7.62 14.99
C SER A 51 21.75 -8.82 14.13
N LEU A 52 21.25 -8.56 12.93
CA LEU A 52 20.87 -9.59 11.96
C LEU A 52 22.14 -10.15 11.33
N THR A 53 22.49 -11.40 11.67
CA THR A 53 23.67 -12.10 11.14
C THR A 53 23.31 -13.11 10.06
N GLU A 54 22.07 -13.59 10.07
CA GLU A 54 21.55 -14.53 9.09
C GLU A 54 21.05 -13.80 7.84
N GLN A 55 21.33 -14.37 6.67
CA GLN A 55 20.93 -13.79 5.39
C GLN A 55 19.40 -13.65 5.27
N GLU A 56 18.65 -14.62 5.80
CA GLU A 56 17.17 -14.60 5.83
C GLU A 56 16.63 -13.41 6.63
N ASP A 57 17.29 -13.05 7.73
CA ASP A 57 16.90 -11.91 8.56
C ASP A 57 17.17 -10.58 7.85
N ILE A 58 18.26 -10.48 7.09
CA ILE A 58 18.59 -9.32 6.26
C ILE A 58 17.55 -9.14 5.14
N GLU A 59 17.21 -10.23 4.45
CA GLU A 59 16.18 -10.22 3.41
C GLU A 59 14.82 -9.83 3.97
N LEU A 60 14.46 -10.35 5.14
CA LEU A 60 13.24 -9.96 5.83
C LEU A 60 13.22 -8.46 6.14
N ARG A 61 14.33 -7.90 6.64
CA ARG A 61 14.44 -6.46 6.90
C ARG A 61 14.25 -5.64 5.62
N ASP A 62 14.87 -6.06 4.53
CA ASP A 62 14.80 -5.34 3.26
C ASP A 62 13.37 -5.39 2.66
N VAL A 63 12.65 -6.50 2.83
CA VAL A 63 11.21 -6.60 2.50
C VAL A 63 10.38 -5.63 3.33
N TYR A 64 10.64 -5.55 4.64
CA TYR A 64 9.96 -4.59 5.52
C TYR A 64 10.25 -3.14 5.13
N GLN A 65 11.50 -2.82 4.78
CA GLN A 65 11.89 -1.50 4.29
C GLN A 65 11.15 -1.15 2.99
N GLY A 66 11.13 -2.06 2.02
CA GLY A 66 10.41 -1.84 0.76
C GLY A 66 8.91 -1.61 0.97
N GLY A 67 8.29 -2.29 1.95
CA GLY A 67 6.90 -2.06 2.33
C GLY A 67 6.67 -0.68 2.95
N VAL A 68 7.57 -0.22 3.82
CA VAL A 68 7.50 1.13 4.41
C VAL A 68 7.67 2.20 3.32
N ASP A 69 8.68 2.07 2.46
CA ASP A 69 8.94 3.02 1.37
C ASP A 69 7.76 3.12 0.40
N PHE A 70 7.08 2.00 0.14
CA PHE A 70 5.85 1.99 -0.66
C PHE A 70 4.75 2.82 0.01
N PHE A 71 4.49 2.61 1.30
CA PHE A 71 3.44 3.36 2.00
C PHE A 71 3.78 4.84 2.19
N ASP A 72 5.05 5.17 2.47
CA ASP A 72 5.51 6.55 2.54
C ASP A 72 5.23 7.26 1.21
N LYS A 73 5.58 6.64 0.07
CA LYS A 73 5.25 7.18 -1.25
C LYS A 73 3.75 7.24 -1.54
N LEU A 74 3.00 6.21 -1.13
CA LEU A 74 1.55 6.13 -1.37
C LEU A 74 0.79 7.24 -0.64
N PHE A 75 1.23 7.61 0.56
CA PHE A 75 0.58 8.64 1.37
C PHE A 75 1.19 10.05 1.20
N ASP A 76 2.46 10.17 0.81
CA ASP A 76 3.06 11.45 0.40
C ASP A 76 2.58 11.90 -0.99
N ALA A 77 2.25 10.95 -1.87
CA ALA A 77 1.54 11.24 -3.09
C ALA A 77 0.14 11.73 -2.71
N SER A 78 0.03 13.04 -2.50
CA SER A 78 -1.18 13.81 -2.25
C SER A 78 -2.40 13.08 -2.82
N VAL A 79 -3.28 12.64 -1.91
CA VAL A 79 -4.58 12.01 -2.20
C VAL A 79 -5.14 12.64 -3.47
N PRO A 80 -5.43 11.88 -4.54
CA PRO A 80 -6.13 12.44 -5.69
C PRO A 80 -7.38 13.09 -5.14
N GLN A 81 -7.43 14.43 -5.15
CA GLN A 81 -8.65 15.15 -4.85
C GLN A 81 -9.69 14.56 -5.80
N ALA A 82 -10.68 13.86 -5.25
CA ALA A 82 -11.88 13.57 -5.99
C ALA A 82 -12.38 14.93 -6.45
N ASN A 83 -12.23 15.22 -7.74
CA ASN A 83 -12.69 16.47 -8.33
C ASN A 83 -14.19 16.53 -8.09
N THR A 84 -14.60 17.23 -7.04
CA THR A 84 -15.97 17.69 -6.89
C THR A 84 -16.14 18.87 -7.83
N ASP A 85 -16.17 18.61 -9.14
CA ASP A 85 -16.79 19.52 -10.09
C ASP A 85 -18.31 19.41 -9.89
N THR A 86 -18.78 20.06 -8.83
CA THR A 86 -20.13 20.63 -8.81
C THR A 86 -19.97 22.08 -9.21
N SER A 87 -20.34 22.41 -10.43
CA SER A 87 -20.68 23.78 -10.82
C SER A 87 -21.76 23.75 -11.89
N ASN A 88 -22.95 24.11 -11.40
CA ASN A 88 -24.19 24.62 -12.01
C ASN A 88 -24.31 24.71 -13.53
#